data_AF-A0A1N6EQ08-F1
#
_entry.id   AF-A0A1N6EQ08-F1
#
_cell.length_a   1.000
_cell.length_b   1.000
_cell.length_c   1.000
_cell.angle_alpha   90.00
_cell.angle_beta   90.00
_cell.angle_gamma   90.00
#
_symmetry.space_group_name_H-M   'P 1'
#
loop_
_entity.id
_entity.type
_entity.pdbx_description
1 polymer ?
#
loop_
_entity_poly.entity_id
_entity_poly.type
_entity_poly.pdbx_seq_one_letter_code
_entity_poly.pdbx_strand_id
1 'polypeptide(L)'
;MGKQTSIVRYTGRVGNTVGYYHKGKLCMRSLPEHVNISEATKLSATDFGTASKAGKLVRYALKPELGIHHDSDLTNRLNTSLLKVLYAGSQQRGARSIQRKHLNMLAGFKLNEDTELGKLLPLKPAVAQNVNSLRIAIPAIEKGSIRHAKNTTHIELKAIAVGVNFSEGDYEQAVSAKVMIDIRQPAEATELVLPFKAGEAETIVVFQVKAFSEEGGRLYALGNRKYFAADIIDIIPSLPEEIILPTYNIEREQKPVFMWKDTLVVPQME
;
A
#
# COMPACT_ATOMS: atom_id res chain seq x y z
N MET A 1 33.41 -5.30 -16.28
CA MET A 1 34.70 -4.86 -16.83
C MET A 1 34.89 -3.38 -16.50
N GLY A 2 36.07 -2.95 -16.06
CA GLY A 2 36.31 -1.54 -15.73
C GLY A 2 36.48 -0.70 -16.99
N LYS A 3 35.99 0.55 -16.99
CA LYS A 3 36.17 1.51 -18.10
C LYS A 3 36.93 2.72 -17.58
N GLN A 4 38.12 2.97 -18.13
CA GLN A 4 38.91 4.16 -17.83
C GLN A 4 38.27 5.38 -18.51
N THR A 5 37.92 6.40 -17.74
CA THR A 5 37.28 7.64 -18.21
C THR A 5 38.23 8.84 -18.16
N SER A 6 39.35 8.77 -17.42
CA SER A 6 40.50 9.67 -17.55
C SER A 6 41.78 9.10 -16.91
N ILE A 7 42.87 9.87 -16.88
CA ILE A 7 44.20 9.49 -16.34
C ILE A 7 44.14 8.87 -14.93
N VAL A 8 43.16 9.26 -14.09
CA VAL A 8 43.00 8.71 -12.70
C VAL A 8 41.60 8.13 -12.46
N ARG A 9 40.65 8.30 -13.38
CA ARG A 9 39.24 7.97 -13.16
C ARG A 9 38.82 6.73 -13.95
N TYR A 10 38.19 5.79 -13.26
CA TYR A 10 37.58 4.61 -13.87
C TYR A 10 36.27 4.25 -13.16
N THR A 11 35.38 3.59 -13.90
CA THR A 11 34.22 2.90 -13.33
C THR A 11 34.40 1.40 -13.43
N GLY A 12 33.76 0.66 -12.54
CA GLY A 12 33.92 -0.79 -12.42
C GLY A 12 35.12 -1.18 -11.55
N ARG A 13 35.41 -2.48 -11.52
CA ARG A 13 36.47 -3.07 -10.71
C ARG A 13 37.82 -2.96 -11.40
N VAL A 14 38.83 -2.47 -10.69
CA VAL A 14 40.25 -2.50 -11.04
C VAL A 14 41.04 -2.86 -9.79
N GLY A 15 41.75 -3.98 -9.83
CA GLY A 15 42.46 -4.51 -8.65
C GLY A 15 41.53 -4.71 -7.45
N ASN A 16 41.92 -4.11 -6.31
CA ASN A 16 41.14 -4.13 -5.07
C ASN A 16 40.19 -2.95 -4.90
N THR A 17 39.93 -2.18 -5.96
CA THR A 17 39.08 -0.98 -5.87
C THR A 17 37.98 -1.01 -6.92
N VAL A 18 36.80 -0.53 -6.55
CA VAL A 18 35.63 -0.42 -7.41
C VAL A 18 35.23 1.05 -7.52
N GLY A 19 35.34 1.61 -8.72
CA GLY A 19 34.83 2.93 -9.05
C GLY A 19 33.35 2.86 -9.45
N TYR A 20 32.53 3.75 -8.91
CA TYR A 20 31.11 3.84 -9.27
C TYR A 20 30.60 5.27 -9.09
N TYR A 21 29.52 5.62 -9.78
CA TYR A 21 28.88 6.91 -9.58
C TYR A 21 27.81 6.82 -8.49
N HIS A 22 27.84 7.75 -7.55
CA HIS A 22 26.78 7.96 -6.58
C HIS A 22 26.30 9.41 -6.69
N LYS A 23 25.03 9.60 -7.05
CA LYS A 23 24.42 10.94 -7.26
C LYS A 23 25.28 11.85 -8.16
N GLY A 24 25.78 11.30 -9.26
CA GLY A 24 26.62 12.01 -10.24
C GLY A 24 28.08 12.24 -9.82
N LYS A 25 28.46 11.89 -8.59
CA LYS A 25 29.84 11.97 -8.10
C LYS A 25 30.54 10.63 -8.25
N LEU A 26 31.77 10.64 -8.76
CA LEU A 26 32.60 9.44 -8.82
C LEU A 26 33.08 9.10 -7.42
N CYS A 27 32.74 7.90 -6.95
CA CYS A 27 33.16 7.33 -5.68
C CYS A 27 34.04 6.10 -5.94
N MET A 28 34.98 5.85 -5.03
CA MET A 28 35.80 4.64 -5.05
C MET A 28 35.65 3.93 -3.72
N ARG A 29 35.52 2.60 -3.77
CA ARG A 29 35.52 1.73 -2.59
C ARG A 29 36.58 0.66 -2.75
N SER A 30 37.32 0.35 -1.68
CA SER A 30 38.19 -0.81 -1.65
C SER A 30 37.37 -2.06 -1.32
N LEU A 31 37.69 -3.20 -1.90
CA LEU A 31 37.10 -4.45 -1.41
C LEU A 31 37.83 -4.88 -0.13
N PRO A 32 37.08 -5.40 0.85
CA PRO A 32 37.70 -6.06 1.98
C PRO A 32 38.44 -7.32 1.50
N GLU A 33 39.63 -7.57 2.05
CA GLU A 33 40.36 -8.83 1.80
C GLU A 33 39.63 -10.03 2.38
N HIS A 34 39.03 -9.85 3.56
CA HIS A 34 38.23 -10.86 4.26
C HIS A 34 36.86 -10.29 4.62
N VAL A 35 35.79 -11.00 4.26
CA VAL A 35 34.41 -10.61 4.58
C VAL A 35 33.91 -11.45 5.76
N ASN A 36 34.01 -10.91 6.97
CA ASN A 36 33.45 -11.54 8.17
C ASN A 36 32.04 -10.97 8.44
N ILE A 37 31.00 -11.71 8.08
CA ILE A 37 29.60 -11.33 8.33
C ILE A 37 29.14 -11.97 9.63
N SER A 38 28.82 -11.14 10.63
CA SER A 38 28.27 -11.62 11.90
C SER A 38 26.90 -12.29 11.71
N GLU A 39 26.52 -13.20 12.61
CA GLU A 39 25.18 -13.81 12.61
C GLU A 39 24.07 -12.75 12.70
N ALA A 40 24.27 -11.69 13.51
CA ALA A 40 23.33 -10.58 13.59
C ALA A 40 23.15 -9.87 12.23
N THR A 41 24.24 -9.67 11.48
CA THR A 41 24.20 -9.09 10.14
C THR A 41 23.46 -10.00 9.15
N LYS A 42 23.67 -11.32 9.23
CA LYS A 42 22.94 -12.29 8.39
C LYS A 42 21.44 -12.23 8.65
N LEU A 43 21.02 -12.23 9.92
CA LEU A 43 19.60 -12.13 10.29
C LEU A 43 18.98 -10.80 9.82
N SER A 44 19.69 -9.68 9.99
CA SER A 44 19.23 -8.39 9.46
C SER A 44 19.15 -8.36 7.93
N ALA A 45 20.06 -9.05 7.23
CA ALA A 45 20.01 -9.16 5.78
C ALA A 45 18.77 -9.95 5.32
N THR A 46 18.37 -11.00 6.04
CA THR A 46 17.13 -11.74 5.77
C THR A 46 15.90 -10.84 5.94
N ASP A 47 15.79 -10.12 7.06
CA ASP A 47 14.68 -9.19 7.31
C ASP A 47 14.59 -8.10 6.24
N PHE A 48 15.75 -7.54 5.84
CA PHE A 48 15.85 -6.59 4.74
C PHE A 48 15.37 -7.18 3.42
N GLY A 49 15.73 -8.43 3.13
CA GLY A 49 15.25 -9.17 1.96
C GLY A 49 13.73 -9.32 1.95
N THR A 50 13.14 -9.67 3.09
CA THR A 50 11.68 -9.78 3.25
C THR A 50 10.97 -8.46 2.97
N ALA A 51 11.40 -7.36 3.62
CA ALA A 51 10.85 -6.04 3.36
C ALA A 51 11.05 -5.58 1.91
N SER A 52 12.20 -5.91 1.30
CA SER A 52 12.50 -5.54 -0.09
C SER A 52 11.59 -6.26 -1.09
N LYS A 53 11.29 -7.55 -0.85
CA LYS A 53 10.34 -8.34 -1.65
C LYS A 53 8.93 -7.76 -1.55
N ALA A 54 8.48 -7.45 -0.34
CA ALA A 54 7.20 -6.80 -0.12
C ALA A 54 7.12 -5.43 -0.81
N GLY A 55 8.17 -4.61 -0.71
CA GLY A 55 8.22 -3.31 -1.37
C GLY A 55 8.22 -3.42 -2.89
N LYS A 56 8.84 -4.47 -3.44
CA LYS A 56 8.76 -4.77 -4.87
C LYS A 56 7.32 -5.09 -5.28
N LEU A 57 6.61 -5.91 -4.50
CA LEU A 57 5.22 -6.29 -4.78
C LEU A 57 4.30 -5.06 -4.79
N VAL A 58 4.36 -4.22 -3.76
CA VAL A 58 3.59 -2.96 -3.69
C VAL A 58 3.89 -2.05 -4.90
N ARG A 59 5.17 -1.87 -5.26
CA ARG A 59 5.53 -1.08 -6.44
C ARG A 59 5.01 -1.69 -7.73
N TYR A 60 5.07 -3.00 -7.87
CA TYR A 60 4.60 -3.70 -9.06
C TYR A 60 3.09 -3.56 -9.22
N ALA A 61 2.35 -3.69 -8.12
CA ALA A 61 0.92 -3.54 -8.11
C ALA A 61 0.48 -2.09 -8.42
N LEU A 62 1.20 -1.08 -7.91
CA LEU A 62 0.86 0.32 -8.18
C LEU A 62 1.28 0.81 -9.56
N LYS A 63 2.38 0.28 -10.13
CA LYS A 63 3.01 0.81 -11.34
C LYS A 63 2.09 0.96 -12.56
N PRO A 64 1.17 0.03 -12.90
CA PRO A 64 0.31 0.16 -14.07
C PRO A 64 -0.59 1.39 -14.01
N GLU A 65 -1.10 1.70 -12.82
CA GLU A 65 -2.10 2.75 -12.63
C GLU A 65 -1.52 4.07 -12.12
N LEU A 66 -0.31 4.05 -11.56
CA LEU A 66 0.36 5.23 -11.06
C LEU A 66 0.80 6.12 -12.23
N GLY A 67 0.06 7.21 -12.46
CA GLY A 67 0.26 8.16 -13.55
C GLY A 67 1.28 9.25 -13.25
N ILE A 68 2.11 9.08 -12.22
CA ILE A 68 3.15 10.02 -11.80
C ILE A 68 4.53 9.38 -11.87
N HIS A 69 5.54 10.21 -12.11
CA HIS A 69 6.93 9.77 -11.98
C HIS A 69 7.32 9.78 -10.51
N HIS A 70 7.70 8.61 -10.00
CA HIS A 70 8.28 8.50 -8.66
C HIS A 70 9.69 9.10 -8.61
N ASP A 71 10.12 9.46 -7.40
CA ASP A 71 11.48 9.88 -7.13
C ASP A 71 12.47 8.70 -7.20
N SER A 72 13.76 9.00 -7.38
CA SER A 72 14.80 7.97 -7.50
C SER A 72 14.99 7.14 -6.23
N ASP A 73 14.57 7.66 -5.07
CA ASP A 73 14.77 7.07 -3.76
C ASP A 73 13.52 6.34 -3.24
N LEU A 74 12.41 6.29 -4.00
CA LEU A 74 11.14 5.65 -3.63
C LEU A 74 11.35 4.22 -3.14
N THR A 75 12.19 3.46 -3.83
CA THR A 75 12.48 2.06 -3.47
C THR A 75 13.05 1.96 -2.06
N ASN A 76 14.01 2.82 -1.72
CA ASN A 76 14.67 2.82 -0.42
C ASN A 76 13.73 3.34 0.68
N ARG A 77 12.97 4.39 0.39
CA ARG A 77 11.97 4.97 1.30
C ARG A 77 10.88 3.96 1.65
N LEU A 78 10.28 3.33 0.64
CA LEU A 78 9.22 2.35 0.84
C LEU A 78 9.75 1.14 1.62
N ASN A 79 10.94 0.65 1.28
CA ASN A 79 11.57 -0.44 2.00
C ASN A 79 11.83 -0.08 3.48
N THR A 80 12.25 1.15 3.76
CA THR A 80 12.44 1.64 5.14
C THR A 80 11.12 1.65 5.91
N SER A 81 10.03 2.10 5.29
CA SER A 81 8.69 2.06 5.91
C SER A 81 8.23 0.62 6.15
N LEU A 82 8.44 -0.28 5.19
CA LEU A 82 8.08 -1.69 5.33
C LEU A 82 8.93 -2.43 6.36
N LEU A 83 10.19 -2.05 6.57
CA LEU A 83 10.99 -2.55 7.67
C LEU A 83 10.38 -2.18 9.03
N LYS A 84 9.83 -0.97 9.17
CA LYS A 84 9.12 -0.58 10.40
C LYS A 84 7.88 -1.45 10.63
N VAL A 85 7.11 -1.71 9.58
CA VAL A 85 5.95 -2.63 9.61
C VAL A 85 6.40 -4.04 10.02
N LEU A 86 7.45 -4.55 9.39
CA LEU A 86 8.02 -5.87 9.64
C LEU A 86 8.48 -6.02 11.11
N TYR A 87 9.12 -4.99 11.65
CA TYR A 87 9.62 -4.99 13.03
C TYR A 87 8.51 -4.85 14.07
N ALA A 88 7.37 -4.25 13.71
CA ALA A 88 6.20 -4.21 14.58
C ALA A 88 5.56 -5.61 14.75
N GLY A 89 5.61 -6.45 13.72
CA GLY A 89 4.95 -7.76 13.73
C GLY A 89 5.65 -8.86 14.55
N SER A 90 6.98 -8.87 14.62
CA SER A 90 7.71 -9.91 15.36
C SER A 90 9.05 -9.42 15.91
N GLN A 91 9.38 -9.88 17.12
CA GLN A 91 10.68 -9.62 17.74
C GLN A 91 11.77 -10.59 17.26
N GLN A 92 11.42 -11.71 16.65
CA GLN A 92 12.37 -12.73 16.22
C GLN A 92 13.12 -12.32 14.94
N ARG A 93 14.36 -11.85 15.10
CA ARG A 93 15.23 -11.41 13.99
C ARG A 93 15.45 -12.52 12.97
N GLY A 94 15.43 -12.18 11.67
CA GLY A 94 15.70 -13.09 10.57
C GLY A 94 14.57 -14.05 10.20
N ALA A 95 13.48 -14.08 10.97
CA ALA A 95 12.28 -14.85 10.69
C ALA A 95 11.01 -13.97 10.77
N ARG A 96 11.17 -12.65 10.63
CA ARG A 96 10.03 -11.73 10.67
C ARG A 96 9.23 -11.83 9.39
N SER A 97 7.92 -11.65 9.51
CA SER A 97 6.98 -11.52 8.39
C SER A 97 6.14 -10.26 8.53
N ILE A 98 5.71 -9.71 7.40
CA ILE A 98 4.80 -8.57 7.40
C ILE A 98 3.44 -9.07 7.86
N GLN A 99 3.06 -8.68 9.07
CA GLN A 99 1.72 -8.95 9.57
C GLN A 99 0.79 -7.86 9.07
N ARG A 100 -0.33 -8.30 8.49
CA ARG A 100 -1.33 -7.43 7.87
C ARG A 100 -1.73 -6.29 8.80
N LYS A 101 -2.13 -6.58 10.04
CA LYS A 101 -2.56 -5.60 11.07
C LYS A 101 -1.63 -4.39 11.33
N HIS A 102 -0.39 -4.41 10.85
CA HIS A 102 0.58 -3.32 10.99
C HIS A 102 0.80 -2.53 9.70
N LEU A 103 0.15 -2.87 8.59
CA LEU A 103 0.29 -2.14 7.33
C LEU A 103 -0.32 -0.74 7.41
N ASN A 104 -1.25 -0.49 8.34
CA ASN A 104 -1.74 0.84 8.66
C ASN A 104 -0.62 1.88 8.91
N MET A 105 0.56 1.45 9.34
CA MET A 105 1.75 2.32 9.47
C MET A 105 2.26 2.91 8.14
N LEU A 106 1.77 2.40 6.99
CA LEU A 106 2.05 2.95 5.67
C LEU A 106 1.10 4.10 5.29
N ALA A 107 0.01 4.33 6.04
CA ALA A 107 -0.87 5.48 5.81
C ALA A 107 -0.07 6.79 5.93
N GLY A 108 -0.26 7.69 4.97
CA GLY A 108 0.49 8.93 4.82
C GLY A 108 1.85 8.78 4.09
N PHE A 109 2.22 7.58 3.62
CA PHE A 109 3.42 7.42 2.81
C PHE A 109 3.27 8.11 1.44
N LYS A 110 4.27 8.90 1.08
CA LYS A 110 4.28 9.69 -0.16
C LYS A 110 5.04 8.94 -1.25
N LEU A 111 4.40 8.68 -2.39
CA LEU A 111 5.03 8.02 -3.54
C LEU A 111 5.91 8.97 -4.38
N ASN A 112 5.76 10.27 -4.14
CA ASN A 112 6.62 11.33 -4.65
C ASN A 112 7.18 12.15 -3.48
N GLU A 113 8.48 12.39 -3.45
CA GLU A 113 9.09 13.26 -2.43
C GLU A 113 9.02 14.75 -2.78
N ASP A 114 8.91 15.10 -4.08
CA ASP A 114 8.92 16.50 -4.53
C ASP A 114 7.69 17.29 -4.05
N THR A 115 6.57 16.60 -3.78
CA THR A 115 5.33 17.17 -3.26
C THR A 115 4.45 16.10 -2.61
N GLU A 116 3.49 16.53 -1.80
CA GLU A 116 2.50 15.67 -1.13
C GLU A 116 1.09 16.19 -1.38
N LEU A 117 0.07 15.36 -1.15
CA LEU A 117 -1.33 15.74 -1.33
C LEU A 117 -1.70 16.97 -0.52
N GLY A 118 -1.35 17.00 0.78
CA GLY A 118 -1.66 18.13 1.67
C GLY A 118 -1.04 19.47 1.25
N LYS A 119 0.01 19.47 0.42
CA LYS A 119 0.59 20.70 -0.16
C LYS A 119 -0.15 21.20 -1.38
N LEU A 120 -0.81 20.31 -2.12
CA LEU A 120 -1.55 20.65 -3.35
C LEU A 120 -3.03 20.87 -3.07
N LEU A 121 -3.62 20.03 -2.23
CA LEU A 121 -5.01 20.02 -1.84
C LEU A 121 -5.11 20.22 -0.34
N PRO A 122 -5.67 21.34 0.15
CA PRO A 122 -5.89 21.58 1.58
C PRO A 122 -7.10 20.81 2.11
N LEU A 123 -7.30 19.57 1.66
CA LEU A 123 -8.38 18.70 2.11
C LEU A 123 -7.86 17.27 2.32
N LYS A 124 -8.59 16.51 3.13
CA LYS A 124 -8.33 15.09 3.37
C LYS A 124 -9.46 14.28 2.76
N PRO A 125 -9.21 13.50 1.69
CA PRO A 125 -10.20 12.58 1.16
C PRO A 125 -10.58 11.55 2.23
N ALA A 126 -11.88 11.27 2.37
CA ALA A 126 -12.37 10.25 3.31
C ALA A 126 -12.63 8.94 2.55
N VAL A 127 -12.16 7.83 3.11
CA VAL A 127 -12.27 6.50 2.49
C VAL A 127 -13.36 5.71 3.21
N ALA A 128 -14.27 5.11 2.45
CA ALA A 128 -15.33 4.26 2.98
C ALA A 128 -15.47 2.98 2.14
N GLN A 129 -15.31 1.83 2.78
CA GLN A 129 -15.59 0.54 2.16
C GLN A 129 -17.10 0.28 2.21
N ASN A 130 -17.67 -0.05 1.05
CA ASN A 130 -19.02 -0.61 0.92
C ASN A 130 -18.88 -2.08 0.48
N VAL A 131 -20.00 -2.83 0.41
CA VAL A 131 -20.00 -4.30 0.22
C VAL A 131 -19.08 -4.76 -0.92
N ASN A 132 -19.17 -4.12 -2.09
CA ASN A 132 -18.39 -4.47 -3.29
C ASN A 132 -17.67 -3.26 -3.93
N SER A 133 -17.57 -2.14 -3.22
CA SER A 133 -16.97 -0.94 -3.78
C SER A 133 -16.25 -0.14 -2.71
N LEU A 134 -15.10 0.44 -3.09
CA LEU A 134 -14.43 1.45 -2.29
C LEU A 134 -14.85 2.84 -2.76
N ARG A 135 -15.21 3.71 -1.82
CA ARG A 135 -15.63 5.09 -2.09
C ARG A 135 -14.67 6.06 -1.44
N ILE A 136 -14.28 7.08 -2.19
CA ILE A 136 -13.41 8.15 -1.71
C ILE A 136 -14.15 9.46 -1.89
N ALA A 137 -14.63 9.99 -0.77
CA ALA A 137 -15.33 11.25 -0.71
C ALA A 137 -14.32 12.41 -0.74
N ILE A 138 -14.53 13.32 -1.68
CA ILE A 138 -13.72 14.52 -1.90
C ILE A 138 -14.62 15.71 -1.52
N PRO A 139 -14.28 16.44 -0.45
CA PRO A 139 -15.01 17.65 -0.06
C PRO A 139 -15.02 18.70 -1.19
N ALA A 140 -15.96 19.64 -1.09
CA ALA A 140 -15.99 20.79 -1.99
C ALA A 140 -14.66 21.57 -1.90
N ILE A 141 -14.21 22.08 -3.05
CA ILE A 141 -12.94 22.79 -3.18
C ILE A 141 -13.22 24.25 -3.45
N GLU A 142 -12.77 25.12 -2.55
CA GLU A 142 -12.87 26.56 -2.73
C GLU A 142 -11.96 27.03 -3.86
N LYS A 143 -12.41 28.05 -4.58
CA LYS A 143 -11.62 28.68 -5.65
C LYS A 143 -10.31 29.22 -5.08
N GLY A 144 -9.19 28.90 -5.75
CA GLY A 144 -7.86 29.39 -5.37
C GLY A 144 -7.19 28.66 -4.19
N SER A 145 -7.85 27.66 -3.61
CA SER A 145 -7.29 26.86 -2.49
C SER A 145 -6.22 25.84 -2.95
N ILE A 146 -6.27 25.42 -4.22
CA ILE A 146 -5.33 24.45 -4.79
C ILE A 146 -4.00 25.14 -5.08
N ARG A 147 -2.89 24.57 -4.63
CA ARG A 147 -1.55 25.05 -5.02
C ARG A 147 -1.17 24.49 -6.40
N HIS A 148 -0.84 25.38 -7.34
CA HIS A 148 -0.67 25.01 -8.75
C HIS A 148 0.44 25.83 -9.45
N ALA A 149 0.79 25.44 -10.68
CA ALA A 149 1.71 26.20 -11.53
C ALA A 149 0.96 27.35 -12.22
N LYS A 150 1.68 28.37 -12.69
CA LYS A 150 1.07 29.55 -13.34
C LYS A 150 0.14 29.22 -14.52
N ASN A 151 0.43 28.16 -15.26
CA ASN A 151 -0.32 27.72 -16.44
C ASN A 151 -1.26 26.54 -16.17
N THR A 152 -1.50 26.18 -14.91
CA THR A 152 -2.49 25.14 -14.58
C THR A 152 -3.90 25.68 -14.78
N THR A 153 -4.73 24.93 -15.48
CA THR A 153 -6.16 25.21 -15.67
C THR A 153 -7.01 24.13 -15.01
N HIS A 154 -6.53 22.88 -14.99
CA HIS A 154 -7.26 21.76 -14.44
C HIS A 154 -6.39 20.89 -13.53
N ILE A 155 -7.02 20.15 -12.64
CA ILE A 155 -6.41 19.01 -11.96
C ILE A 155 -7.17 17.72 -12.25
N GLU A 156 -6.44 16.62 -12.41
CA GLU A 156 -6.98 15.26 -12.49
C GLU A 156 -6.89 14.63 -11.10
N LEU A 157 -8.03 14.14 -10.60
CA LEU A 157 -8.12 13.33 -9.39
C LEU A 157 -8.34 11.87 -9.79
N LYS A 158 -7.55 10.98 -9.19
CA LYS A 158 -7.60 9.54 -9.45
C LYS A 158 -7.30 8.79 -8.17
N ALA A 159 -8.01 7.70 -7.92
CA ALA A 159 -7.71 6.78 -6.82
C ALA A 159 -7.35 5.39 -7.34
N ILE A 160 -6.53 4.70 -6.55
CA ILE A 160 -6.03 3.36 -6.84
C ILE A 160 -6.15 2.55 -5.54
N ALA A 161 -6.81 1.40 -5.60
CA ALA A 161 -6.84 0.43 -4.52
C ALA A 161 -6.00 -0.77 -4.91
N VAL A 162 -5.20 -1.28 -3.97
CA VAL A 162 -4.38 -2.48 -4.16
C VAL A 162 -4.49 -3.39 -2.95
N GLY A 163 -5.04 -4.59 -3.13
CA GLY A 163 -4.98 -5.67 -2.14
C GLY A 163 -3.71 -6.48 -2.36
N VAL A 164 -2.93 -6.72 -1.30
CA VAL A 164 -1.62 -7.39 -1.42
C VAL A 164 -1.54 -8.64 -0.54
N ASN A 165 -1.19 -9.78 -1.15
CA ASN A 165 -0.82 -10.99 -0.43
C ASN A 165 0.71 -11.13 -0.37
N PHE A 166 1.32 -10.70 0.75
CA PHE A 166 2.77 -10.76 0.93
C PHE A 166 3.32 -12.19 1.07
N SER A 167 2.48 -13.17 1.42
CA SER A 167 2.89 -14.56 1.58
C SER A 167 2.99 -15.27 0.23
N GLU A 168 1.98 -15.09 -0.62
CA GLU A 168 1.92 -15.70 -1.96
C GLU A 168 2.67 -14.89 -3.01
N GLY A 169 2.80 -13.58 -2.81
CA GLY A 169 3.41 -12.69 -3.79
C GLY A 169 2.45 -12.14 -4.84
N ASP A 170 1.14 -12.24 -4.58
CA ASP A 170 0.08 -11.82 -5.49
C ASP A 170 -0.59 -10.50 -5.06
N TYR A 171 -1.29 -9.88 -6.00
CA TYR A 171 -2.00 -8.63 -5.77
C TYR A 171 -3.24 -8.51 -6.66
N GLU A 172 -4.23 -7.77 -6.16
CA GLU A 172 -5.39 -7.31 -6.91
C GLU A 172 -5.40 -5.79 -6.95
N GLN A 173 -5.92 -5.21 -8.02
CA GLN A 173 -5.98 -3.78 -8.22
C GLN A 173 -7.34 -3.34 -8.76
N ALA A 174 -7.81 -2.20 -8.28
CA ALA A 174 -8.86 -1.44 -8.93
C ALA A 174 -8.51 0.04 -8.98
N VAL A 175 -9.19 0.74 -9.87
CA VAL A 175 -8.95 2.15 -10.16
C VAL A 175 -10.28 2.88 -10.28
N SER A 176 -10.31 4.13 -9.85
CA SER A 176 -11.48 4.99 -10.06
C SER A 176 -11.53 5.53 -11.48
N ALA A 177 -12.69 6.02 -11.89
CA ALA A 177 -12.76 7.00 -12.96
C ALA A 177 -11.91 8.24 -12.61
N LYS A 178 -11.43 8.93 -13.64
CA LYS A 178 -10.69 10.18 -13.49
C LYS A 178 -11.68 11.34 -13.41
N VAL A 179 -11.51 12.22 -12.44
CA VAL A 179 -12.30 13.45 -12.32
C VAL A 179 -11.41 14.63 -12.66
N MET A 180 -11.83 15.42 -13.64
CA MET A 180 -11.16 16.68 -14.00
C MET A 180 -11.87 17.84 -13.31
N ILE A 181 -11.11 18.65 -12.59
CA ILE A 181 -11.61 19.85 -11.91
C ILE A 181 -10.95 21.07 -12.56
N ASP A 182 -11.76 22.01 -13.04
CA ASP A 182 -11.30 23.33 -13.43
C ASP A 182 -11.04 24.16 -12.17
N ILE A 183 -9.79 24.59 -11.98
CA ILE A 183 -9.37 25.32 -10.77
C ILE A 183 -9.79 26.80 -10.76
N ARG A 184 -10.30 27.31 -11.89
CA ARG A 184 -10.75 28.71 -12.07
C ARG A 184 -12.10 28.97 -11.40
N GLN A 185 -12.82 27.91 -11.07
CA GLN A 185 -14.13 27.91 -10.43
C GLN A 185 -14.11 27.06 -9.15
N PRO A 186 -15.03 27.30 -8.20
CA PRO A 186 -15.22 26.37 -7.09
C PRO A 186 -15.67 25.00 -7.63
N ALA A 187 -15.28 23.94 -6.93
CA ALA A 187 -15.71 22.58 -7.25
C ALA A 187 -16.63 22.07 -6.14
N GLU A 188 -17.74 21.46 -6.53
CA GLU A 188 -18.63 20.80 -5.59
C GLU A 188 -17.99 19.52 -5.03
N ALA A 189 -18.55 19.03 -3.91
CA ALA A 189 -18.14 17.75 -3.36
C ALA A 189 -18.40 16.64 -4.37
N THR A 190 -17.48 15.69 -4.47
CA THR A 190 -17.57 14.58 -5.43
C THR A 190 -17.06 13.30 -4.82
N GLU A 191 -17.35 12.17 -5.45
CA GLU A 191 -16.96 10.85 -4.97
C GLU A 191 -16.27 10.06 -6.08
N LEU A 192 -15.16 9.42 -5.74
CA LEU A 192 -14.52 8.43 -6.60
C LEU A 192 -14.94 7.04 -6.14
N VAL A 193 -15.46 6.24 -7.06
CA VAL A 193 -15.89 4.85 -6.80
C VAL A 193 -14.92 3.90 -7.50
N LEU A 194 -14.45 2.90 -6.76
CA LEU A 194 -13.62 1.81 -7.26
C LEU A 194 -14.37 0.49 -7.10
N PRO A 195 -14.40 -0.38 -8.14
CA PRO A 195 -14.97 -1.71 -8.04
C PRO A 195 -14.00 -2.64 -7.31
N PHE A 196 -13.82 -2.41 -6.00
CA PHE A 196 -12.89 -3.13 -5.15
C PHE A 196 -13.59 -3.61 -3.89
N LYS A 197 -13.45 -4.91 -3.61
CA LYS A 197 -13.87 -5.51 -2.35
C LYS A 197 -12.63 -5.83 -1.55
N ALA A 198 -12.50 -5.22 -0.37
CA ALA A 198 -11.49 -5.64 0.59
C ALA A 198 -11.78 -7.10 0.99
N GLY A 199 -10.88 -8.01 0.61
CA GLY A 199 -10.97 -9.43 0.95
C GLY A 199 -10.28 -9.74 2.28
N GLU A 200 -9.66 -10.92 2.37
CA GLU A 200 -8.81 -11.32 3.51
C GLU A 200 -7.49 -10.53 3.61
N ALA A 201 -7.09 -9.86 2.51
CA ALA A 201 -5.91 -9.01 2.48
C ALA A 201 -6.26 -7.58 2.85
N GLU A 202 -5.35 -6.92 3.57
CA GLU A 202 -5.44 -5.47 3.74
C GLU A 202 -5.19 -4.75 2.42
N THR A 203 -5.93 -3.67 2.24
CA THR A 203 -5.95 -2.92 0.98
C THR A 203 -5.27 -1.58 1.16
N ILE A 204 -4.26 -1.32 0.32
CA ILE A 204 -3.58 -0.03 0.23
C ILE A 204 -4.38 0.89 -0.68
N VAL A 205 -4.78 2.05 -0.18
CA VAL A 205 -5.52 3.06 -0.94
C VAL A 205 -4.62 4.25 -1.23
N VAL A 206 -4.39 4.52 -2.51
CA VAL A 206 -3.59 5.62 -3.01
C VAL A 206 -4.49 6.64 -3.68
N PHE A 207 -4.26 7.91 -3.37
CA PHE A 207 -4.92 9.03 -4.04
C PHE A 207 -3.90 9.86 -4.81
N GLN A 208 -4.22 10.18 -6.05
CA GLN A 208 -3.33 10.85 -6.99
C GLN A 208 -3.94 12.14 -7.50
N VAL A 209 -3.10 13.17 -7.60
CA VAL A 209 -3.42 14.49 -8.16
C VAL A 209 -2.41 14.82 -9.25
N LYS A 210 -2.89 15.27 -10.41
CA LYS A 210 -2.04 15.76 -11.50
C LYS A 210 -2.53 17.08 -12.04
N ALA A 211 -1.61 18.01 -12.29
CA ALA A 211 -1.91 19.30 -12.90
C ALA A 211 -1.90 19.26 -14.44
N PHE A 212 -2.89 19.91 -15.04
CA PHE A 212 -3.09 20.00 -16.49
C PHE A 212 -3.22 21.47 -16.93
N SER A 213 -2.86 21.72 -18.18
CA SER A 213 -3.13 22.97 -18.90
C SER A 213 -4.08 22.71 -20.05
N GLU A 214 -4.87 23.71 -20.42
CA GLU A 214 -5.83 23.64 -21.50
C GLU A 214 -5.35 24.57 -22.61
N GLU A 215 -5.06 24.01 -23.78
CA GLU A 215 -4.60 24.76 -24.95
C GLU A 215 -5.42 24.31 -26.15
N GLY A 216 -6.18 25.24 -26.76
CA GLY A 216 -7.02 24.95 -27.92
C GLY A 216 -8.11 23.89 -27.67
N GLY A 217 -8.70 23.87 -26.47
CA GLY A 217 -9.73 22.91 -26.06
C GLY A 217 -9.20 21.50 -25.77
N ARG A 218 -7.88 21.31 -25.69
CA ARG A 218 -7.24 20.04 -25.33
C ARG A 218 -6.47 20.17 -24.03
N LEU A 219 -6.53 19.13 -23.20
CA LEU A 219 -5.85 19.07 -21.91
C LEU A 219 -4.50 18.36 -22.01
N TYR A 220 -3.45 19.02 -21.53
CA TYR A 220 -2.09 18.51 -21.52
C TYR A 220 -1.55 18.46 -20.10
N ALA A 221 -0.97 17.33 -19.70
CA ALA A 221 -0.34 17.19 -18.39
C ALA A 221 0.93 18.06 -18.34
N LEU A 222 1.09 18.87 -17.29
CA LEU A 222 2.19 19.84 -17.18
C LEU A 222 3.59 19.23 -16.99
N GLY A 223 3.69 17.91 -16.80
CA GLY A 223 4.96 17.18 -16.62
C GLY A 223 5.79 17.54 -15.39
N ASN A 224 5.38 18.52 -14.59
CA ASN A 224 6.15 19.02 -13.45
C ASN A 224 5.80 18.27 -12.16
N ARG A 225 6.78 17.53 -11.64
CA ARG A 225 6.64 16.69 -10.44
C ARG A 225 6.23 17.46 -9.18
N LYS A 226 6.50 18.76 -9.10
CA LYS A 226 6.10 19.60 -7.94
C LYS A 226 4.59 19.78 -7.82
N TYR A 227 3.83 19.45 -8.86
CA TYR A 227 2.38 19.57 -8.90
C TYR A 227 1.69 18.22 -9.14
N PHE A 228 2.44 17.12 -9.07
CA PHE A 228 1.95 15.76 -9.17
C PHE A 228 2.18 15.06 -7.83
N ALA A 229 1.11 14.73 -7.11
CA ALA A 229 1.20 14.03 -5.84
C ALA A 229 0.51 12.67 -5.95
N ALA A 230 1.05 11.67 -5.26
CA ALA A 230 0.32 10.44 -4.97
C ALA A 230 0.76 9.93 -3.61
N ASP A 231 -0.18 9.82 -2.68
CA ASP A 231 0.09 9.38 -1.32
C ASP A 231 -0.83 8.21 -0.97
N ILE A 232 -0.37 7.33 -0.08
CA ILE A 232 -1.20 6.32 0.56
C ILE A 232 -2.10 7.07 1.55
N ILE A 233 -3.38 7.21 1.23
CA ILE A 233 -4.32 7.98 2.06
C ILE A 233 -4.94 7.14 3.16
N ASP A 234 -5.08 5.84 2.94
CA ASP A 234 -5.66 4.93 3.92
C ASP A 234 -5.26 3.47 3.68
N ILE A 235 -5.43 2.65 4.71
CA ILE A 235 -5.29 1.20 4.66
C ILE A 235 -6.59 0.59 5.17
N ILE A 236 -7.29 -0.14 4.31
CA ILE A 236 -8.54 -0.80 4.69
C ILE A 236 -8.20 -2.15 5.29
N PRO A 237 -8.62 -2.42 6.54
CA PRO A 237 -8.44 -3.73 7.14
C PRO A 237 -9.20 -4.78 6.32
N SER A 238 -8.70 -6.01 6.31
CA SER A 238 -9.47 -7.14 5.80
C SER A 238 -10.81 -7.22 6.55
N LEU A 239 -11.90 -7.47 5.83
CA LEU A 239 -13.19 -7.72 6.50
C LEU A 239 -13.01 -8.94 7.42
N PRO A 240 -13.50 -8.90 8.68
CA PRO A 240 -13.56 -10.12 9.47
C PRO A 240 -14.44 -11.11 8.69
N GLU A 241 -13.96 -12.33 8.48
CA GLU A 241 -14.82 -13.42 8.03
C GLU A 241 -16.03 -13.43 8.98
N GLU A 242 -17.24 -13.36 8.41
CA GLU A 242 -18.42 -13.73 9.18
C GLU A 242 -18.18 -15.16 9.65
N ILE A 243 -17.99 -15.33 10.97
CA ILE A 243 -17.95 -16.65 11.58
C ILE A 243 -19.34 -17.24 11.31
N ILE A 244 -19.45 -18.09 10.28
CA ILE A 244 -20.59 -18.97 10.12
C ILE A 244 -20.50 -19.92 11.31
N LEU A 245 -21.11 -19.54 12.43
CA LEU A 245 -21.33 -20.47 13.53
C LEU A 245 -22.13 -21.63 12.91
N PRO A 246 -21.64 -22.88 12.96
CA PRO A 246 -22.45 -24.01 12.52
C PRO A 246 -23.72 -23.95 13.35
N THR A 247 -24.85 -23.70 12.70
CA THR A 247 -26.15 -23.84 13.34
C THR A 247 -26.27 -25.32 13.69
N TYR A 248 -25.98 -25.65 14.94
CA TYR A 248 -26.37 -26.94 15.49
C TYR A 248 -27.89 -27.01 15.43
N ASN A 249 -28.41 -27.70 14.42
CA ASN A 249 -29.77 -28.22 14.45
C ASN A 249 -29.83 -29.16 15.65
N ILE A 250 -30.28 -28.64 16.78
CA ILE A 250 -30.79 -29.47 17.86
C ILE A 250 -32.11 -30.00 17.32
N GLU A 251 -32.05 -31.08 16.54
CA GLU A 251 -33.17 -31.98 16.43
C GLU A 251 -33.48 -32.41 17.86
N ARG A 252 -34.61 -31.92 18.37
CA ARG A 252 -35.14 -32.37 19.66
C ARG A 252 -35.43 -33.86 19.49
N GLU A 253 -34.51 -34.72 19.91
CA GLU A 253 -34.83 -36.11 20.17
C GLU A 253 -36.05 -36.11 21.09
N GLN A 254 -37.18 -36.55 20.54
CA GLN A 254 -38.36 -36.82 21.34
C GLN A 254 -38.00 -37.94 22.30
N LYS A 255 -37.70 -37.58 23.56
CA LYS A 255 -37.62 -38.57 24.64
C LYS A 255 -38.94 -39.37 24.63
N PRO A 256 -38.90 -40.71 24.55
CA PRO A 256 -40.13 -41.49 24.67
C PRO A 256 -40.72 -41.24 26.05
N VAL A 257 -41.99 -40.85 26.07
CA VAL A 257 -42.79 -40.74 27.29
C VAL A 257 -42.89 -42.14 27.89
N PHE A 258 -42.14 -42.38 28.97
CA PHE A 258 -42.25 -43.60 29.75
C PHE A 258 -43.63 -43.63 30.40
N MET A 259 -44.54 -44.43 29.84
CA MET A 259 -45.85 -44.72 30.40
C MET A 259 -45.66 -45.69 31.58
N TRP A 260 -45.84 -45.21 32.81
CA TRP A 260 -45.87 -46.06 33.99
C TRP A 260 -47.20 -46.84 33.98
N LYS A 261 -47.12 -48.16 33.80
CA LYS A 261 -48.25 -49.06 34.07
C LYS A 261 -48.25 -49.37 35.56
N ASP A 262 -49.14 -48.73 36.29
CA ASP A 262 -49.52 -49.17 37.63
C ASP A 262 -50.08 -50.59 37.54
N THR A 263 -49.43 -51.54 38.19
CA THR A 263 -50.03 -52.84 38.49
C THR A 263 -49.63 -53.22 39.90
N LEU A 264 -50.48 -52.82 40.84
CA LEU A 264 -50.48 -53.29 42.22
C LEU A 264 -50.77 -54.80 42.22
N VAL A 265 -49.83 -55.60 42.71
CA VAL A 265 -50.11 -56.98 43.13
C VAL A 265 -49.61 -57.14 44.57
N VAL A 266 -50.57 -57.47 45.42
CA VAL A 266 -50.48 -57.65 46.88
C VAL A 266 -49.70 -58.93 47.21
N PRO A 267 -48.83 -58.96 48.24
CA PRO A 267 -48.13 -60.17 48.64
C PRO A 267 -49.04 -61.06 49.48
N GLN A 268 -49.18 -62.34 49.11
CA GLN A 268 -49.71 -63.38 50.01
C GLN A 268 -48.58 -63.96 50.84
N MET A 269 -48.85 -64.08 52.14
CA MET A 269 -47.99 -64.69 53.16
C MET A 269 -48.02 -66.22 53.05
N GLU A 270 -46.85 -66.85 53.10
CA GLU A 270 -46.56 -68.08 53.84
C GLU A 270 -45.13 -68.00 54.39
#